data_AF-A0A0J0YDI2-F1
#
_entry.id   AF-A0A0J0YDI2-F1
#
_cell.length_a   1.000
_cell.length_b   1.000
_cell.length_c   1.000
_cell.angle_alpha   90.00
_cell.angle_beta   90.00
_cell.angle_gamma   90.00
#
_symmetry.space_group_name_H-M   'P 1'
#
loop_
_entity.id
_entity.type
_entity.pdbx_description
1 polymer ?
#
loop_
_entity_poly.entity_id
_entity_poly.type
_entity_poly.pdbx_seq_one_letter_code
_entity_poly.pdbx_strand_id
1 'polypeptide(L)'
;MNVFSIIGLLILDLSVYIFCGLFMMGYDDFYDESQGEYFSFSSMEMKYKVVYVFSNFWLILNGILLLCFLFNLYKKLILKRHK
;
A
#
# COMPACT_ATOMS: atom_id res chain seq x y z
N MET A 1 -5.18 0.12 22.34
CA MET A 1 -5.26 -0.68 21.10
C MET A 1 -5.21 -2.12 21.52
N ASN A 2 -6.29 -2.88 21.30
CA ASN A 2 -6.38 -4.27 21.76
C ASN A 2 -5.72 -5.18 20.72
N VAL A 3 -5.24 -6.36 21.13
CA VAL A 3 -4.56 -7.31 20.23
C VAL A 3 -5.44 -7.65 19.02
N PHE A 4 -6.75 -7.84 19.23
CA PHE A 4 -7.72 -8.07 18.15
C PHE A 4 -7.77 -6.94 17.12
N SER A 5 -7.66 -5.68 17.56
CA SER A 5 -7.64 -4.53 16.64
C SER A 5 -6.38 -4.51 15.79
N ILE A 6 -5.23 -4.90 16.37
CA ILE A 6 -3.96 -4.99 15.63
C ILE A 6 -4.03 -6.10 14.58
N ILE A 7 -4.51 -7.28 14.96
CA ILE A 7 -4.69 -8.40 14.04
C ILE A 7 -5.66 -8.02 12.91
N GLY A 8 -6.78 -7.37 13.24
CA GLY A 8 -7.75 -6.90 12.24
C GLY A 8 -7.15 -5.93 11.24
N LEU A 9 -6.32 -4.97 11.69
CA LEU A 9 -5.61 -4.05 10.81
C LEU A 9 -4.61 -4.77 9.90
N LEU A 10 -3.88 -5.75 10.42
CA LEU A 10 -2.94 -6.55 9.61
C LEU A 10 -3.66 -7.37 8.53
N ILE A 11 -4.80 -7.99 8.88
CA ILE A 11 -5.61 -8.75 7.91
C ILE A 11 -6.16 -7.81 6.84
N LEU A 12 -6.66 -6.64 7.22
CA LEU A 12 -7.15 -5.64 6.27
C LEU A 12 -6.03 -5.21 5.31
N ASP A 13 -4.85 -4.90 5.84
CA ASP A 13 -3.70 -4.47 5.05
C ASP A 13 -3.28 -5.54 4.04
N LEU A 14 -3.12 -6.78 4.49
CA LEU A 14 -2.84 -7.93 3.62
C LEU A 14 -3.93 -8.12 2.56
N SER A 15 -5.20 -7.99 2.95
CA SER A 15 -6.33 -8.14 2.03
C SER A 15 -6.33 -7.07 0.95
N VAL A 16 -5.96 -5.82 1.27
CA VAL A 16 -5.81 -4.73 0.31
C VAL A 16 -4.69 -5.02 -0.69
N TYR A 17 -3.52 -5.48 -0.23
CA TYR A 17 -2.42 -5.83 -1.13
C TYR A 17 -2.77 -7.02 -2.03
N ILE A 18 -3.40 -8.06 -1.49
CA ILE A 18 -3.85 -9.21 -2.29
C ILE A 18 -4.87 -8.76 -3.34
N PHE A 19 -5.86 -7.96 -2.96
CA PHE A 19 -6.86 -7.44 -3.89
C PHE A 19 -6.23 -6.61 -5.01
N CYS A 20 -5.38 -5.63 -4.66
CA CYS A 20 -4.71 -4.80 -5.65
C CYS A 20 -3.79 -5.63 -6.56
N GLY A 21 -3.05 -6.58 -5.99
CA GLY A 21 -2.15 -7.45 -6.73
C GLY A 21 -2.88 -8.33 -7.72
N LEU A 22 -3.95 -9.02 -7.31
CA LEU A 22 -4.77 -9.85 -8.19
C LEU A 22 -5.40 -9.04 -9.32
N PHE A 23 -5.86 -7.83 -9.03
CA PHE A 23 -6.45 -6.96 -10.06
C PHE A 23 -5.42 -6.49 -11.08
N MET A 24 -4.19 -6.18 -10.63
CA MET A 24 -3.09 -5.79 -11.50
C MET A 24 -2.49 -6.97 -12.27
N MET A 25 -2.52 -8.20 -11.75
CA MET A 25 -2.21 -9.40 -12.54
C MET A 25 -3.18 -9.54 -13.71
N GLY A 26 -4.46 -9.25 -13.49
CA GLY A 26 -5.44 -9.15 -14.58
C GLY A 26 -5.22 -7.97 -15.53
N TYR A 27 -4.40 -6.97 -15.19
CA TYR A 27 -3.96 -5.99 -16.19
C TYR A 27 -2.89 -6.61 -17.08
N ASP A 28 -1.90 -7.28 -16.48
CA ASP A 28 -0.79 -7.91 -17.20
C ASP A 28 -1.27 -9.02 -18.15
N ASP A 29 -2.15 -9.91 -17.69
CA ASP A 29 -2.63 -11.05 -18.47
C ASP A 29 -3.47 -10.63 -19.70
N PHE A 30 -4.12 -9.47 -19.62
CA PHE A 30 -5.02 -8.94 -20.67
C PHE A 30 -4.46 -7.69 -21.35
N TYR A 31 -3.19 -7.38 -21.13
CA TYR A 31 -2.56 -6.22 -21.75
C TYR A 31 -2.41 -6.42 -23.27
N ASP A 32 -2.72 -5.37 -24.02
CA ASP A 32 -2.57 -5.33 -25.47
C ASP A 32 -1.69 -4.13 -25.84
N GLU A 33 -0.60 -4.40 -26.57
CA GLU A 33 0.35 -3.40 -27.07
C GLU A 33 -0.32 -2.35 -27.96
N SER A 34 -1.47 -2.67 -28.57
CA SER A 34 -2.24 -1.72 -29.37
C SER A 34 -2.80 -0.54 -28.56
N GLN A 35 -2.94 -0.70 -27.24
CA GLN A 35 -3.51 0.32 -26.35
C GLN A 35 -2.48 1.38 -25.89
N GLY A 36 -1.20 1.21 -26.25
CA GLY A 36 -0.13 2.14 -25.97
C GLY A 36 1.03 1.49 -25.25
N GLU A 37 1.76 2.25 -24.43
CA GLU A 37 2.91 1.74 -23.69
C GLU A 37 2.47 1.03 -22.40
N TYR A 38 3.15 -0.07 -22.07
CA TYR A 38 2.85 -0.87 -20.88
C TYR A 38 3.09 -0.06 -19.61
N PHE A 39 2.20 -0.17 -18.63
CA PHE A 39 2.25 0.63 -17.39
C PHE A 39 2.22 2.15 -17.61
N SER A 40 1.88 2.63 -18.80
CA SER A 40 1.63 4.05 -19.00
C SER A 40 0.26 4.43 -18.44
N PHE A 41 0.24 5.50 -17.64
CA PHE A 41 -0.99 6.03 -17.08
C PHE A 41 -1.98 6.50 -18.16
N SER A 42 -1.52 6.78 -19.39
CA SER A 42 -2.41 7.17 -20.50
C SER A 42 -3.06 5.98 -21.20
N SER A 43 -2.34 4.86 -21.36
CA SER A 43 -2.81 3.64 -22.03
C SER A 43 -3.67 2.77 -21.11
N MET A 44 -3.47 2.87 -19.79
CA MET A 44 -4.17 2.04 -18.82
C MET A 44 -5.67 2.36 -18.77
N GLU A 45 -6.51 1.32 -18.86
CA GLU A 45 -7.96 1.44 -18.66
C GLU A 45 -8.30 2.01 -17.28
N MET A 46 -9.42 2.73 -17.20
CA MET A 46 -9.82 3.43 -15.98
C MET A 46 -9.94 2.50 -14.75
N LYS A 47 -10.41 1.26 -14.95
CA LYS A 47 -10.55 0.28 -13.86
C LYS A 47 -9.20 -0.08 -13.21
N TYR A 48 -8.16 -0.32 -14.01
CA TYR A 48 -6.82 -0.63 -13.51
C TYR A 48 -6.14 0.62 -12.96
N LYS A 49 -6.39 1.78 -13.58
CA LYS A 49 -5.86 3.08 -13.14
C LYS A 49 -6.31 3.44 -11.73
N VAL A 50 -7.59 3.23 -11.42
CA VAL A 50 -8.12 3.44 -10.06
C VAL A 50 -7.42 2.54 -9.05
N VAL A 51 -7.24 1.25 -9.37
CA VAL A 51 -6.57 0.30 -8.49
C VAL A 51 -5.08 0.62 -8.33
N TYR A 52 -4.41 1.04 -9.40
CA TYR A 52 -3.02 1.49 -9.36
C TYR A 52 -2.83 2.73 -8.48
N VAL A 53 -3.69 3.75 -8.63
CA VAL A 53 -3.62 4.94 -7.77
C VAL A 53 -3.91 4.58 -6.32
N PHE A 54 -4.93 3.74 -6.10
CA PHE A 54 -5.29 3.30 -4.75
C PHE A 54 -4.16 2.50 -4.08
N SER A 55 -3.50 1.58 -4.80
CA SER A 55 -2.40 0.79 -4.26
C SER A 55 -1.20 1.65 -3.89
N ASN A 56 -0.85 2.63 -4.73
CA ASN A 56 0.21 3.60 -4.43
C ASN A 56 -0.14 4.48 -3.23
N PHE A 57 -1.38 4.97 -3.15
CA PHE A 57 -1.86 5.73 -2.00
C PHE A 57 -1.79 4.90 -0.71
N TRP A 58 -2.19 3.63 -0.77
CA TRP A 58 -2.15 2.72 0.36
C TRP A 58 -0.71 2.47 0.85
N LEU A 59 0.23 2.31 -0.08
CA LEU A 59 1.64 2.16 0.23
C LEU A 59 2.23 3.42 0.90
N ILE A 60 1.89 4.62 0.40
CA ILE A 60 2.29 5.88 1.03
C ILE A 60 1.72 6.00 2.45
N LEU A 61 0.45 5.66 2.63
CA LEU A 61 -0.20 5.70 3.94
C LEU A 61 0.51 4.78 4.94
N ASN A 62 0.82 3.54 4.53
CA ASN A 62 1.60 2.59 5.33
C ASN A 62 3.01 3.10 5.65
N GLY A 63 3.68 3.72 4.68
CA GLY A 63 4.99 4.35 4.88
C GLY A 63 4.96 5.46 5.93
N ILE A 64 3.96 6.34 5.88
CA ILE A 64 3.76 7.40 6.88
C ILE A 64 3.50 6.81 8.27
N LEU A 65 2.63 5.79 8.37
CA LEU A 65 2.36 5.12 9.64
C LEU A 65 3.62 4.49 10.23
N LEU A 66 4.44 3.85 9.40
CA LEU A 66 5.71 3.26 9.81
C LEU A 66 6.69 4.34 10.30
N LEU A 67 6.84 5.45 9.59
CA LEU A 67 7.69 6.57 10.00
C LEU A 67 7.25 7.17 11.34
N CYS A 68 5.94 7.40 11.52
CA CYS A 68 5.38 7.85 12.79
C CYS A 68 5.67 6.87 13.93
N PHE A 69 5.54 5.57 13.68
CA PHE A 69 5.86 4.54 14.67
C PHE A 69 7.35 4.55 15.05
N LEU A 70 8.24 4.60 14.05
CA LEU A 70 9.69 4.67 14.26
C LEU A 70 10.11 5.93 15.01
N PHE A 71 9.55 7.09 14.66
CA PHE A 71 9.82 8.35 15.36
C PHE A 71 9.40 8.28 16.83
N ASN A 72 8.23 7.71 17.10
CA ASN A 72 7.75 7.50 18.47
C ASN A 72 8.65 6.54 19.27
N LEU A 73 9.15 5.47 18.63
CA LEU A 73 10.13 4.57 19.26
C LEU A 73 11.44 5.29 19.55
N TYR A 74 11.99 6.02 18.59
CA TYR A 74 13.21 6.81 18.75
C TYR A 74 13.10 7.79 19.94
N LYS A 75 12.01 8.55 20.02
CA LYS A 75 11.77 9.49 21.12
C LYS A 75 11.73 8.77 22.48
N LYS A 76 11.07 7.61 22.58
CA LYS A 76 11.01 6.82 23.81
C LYS A 76 12.39 6.29 24.22
N LEU A 77 13.19 5.84 23.25
CA LEU A 77 14.55 5.33 23.52
C LEU A 77 15.48 6.44 24.03
N ILE A 78 15.41 7.65 23.48
CA ILE A 78 16.20 8.79 23.95
C ILE A 78 15.76 9.26 25.33
N LEU A 79 14.44 9.39 25.57
CA LEU A 79 13.95 9.83 26.88
C LEU A 79 14.34 8.85 28.01
N LYS A 80 14.42 7.55 27.70
CA LYS A 80 14.86 6.51 28.63
C LYS A 80 16.36 6.56 28.91
N ARG A 81 17.17 7.20 28.05
CA ARG A 81 18.63 7.34 28.22
C ARG A 81 19.03 8.50 29.12
N HIS A 82 18.11 9.44 29.38
CA HIS A 82 18.31 10.61 30.25
C HIS A 82 17.65 10.49 31.63
N LYS A 83 17.15 9.30 31.99
CA LYS A 83 16.54 8.99 33.29
C LYS A 83 17.38 7.92 33.96
#